data_AF-C1ARH4-F1
#
_entry.id   AF-C1ARH4-F1
#
_cell.length_a   1.000
_cell.length_b   1.000
_cell.length_c   1.000
_cell.angle_alpha   90.00
_cell.angle_beta   90.00
_cell.angle_gamma   90.00
#
_symmetry.space_group_name_H-M   'P 1'
#
loop_
_entity.id
_entity.type
_entity.pdbx_description
1 polymer ?
#
loop_
_entity_poly.entity_id
_entity_poly.type
_entity_poly.pdbx_seq_one_letter_code
_entity_poly.pdbx_strand_id
1 'polypeptide(L)'
;MFEERPSQQISIVRLEVRRSRSTSANVAEHVGIHPRLLAGIGAEPRQQVRVSREGTTALFTLVPGNGAGGIDTVQVTDGGCRRIGAESGHAVVLDLRCIDPTMSEAEAEVEGEFIERLEDDGRHHRLAVLAPHGGAIESHTDRQAEQVYASLGSRDSTLWTCKGWRPVGNAYRAWHISSGDLSVRSFPLLRSLAARRFRWAVSFHGYRGDDVLIGGRAPARLKSEVLDAVATALDGTGIRVRVADPGERYSGESASNLVNRLTVGAAGGIQIEQPRSARTLYGQAIAAAVGEVCESWIAADSGR
;
A
#
# COMPACT_ATOMS: atom_id res chain seq x y z
N MET A 1 -37.63 9.94 19.55
CA MET A 1 -36.69 9.03 20.25
C MET A 1 -35.41 9.10 19.45
N PHE A 2 -34.49 9.98 19.84
CA PHE A 2 -33.22 10.15 19.14
C PHE A 2 -32.30 9.03 19.63
N GLU A 3 -31.99 8.06 18.77
CA GLU A 3 -30.87 7.15 19.03
C GLU A 3 -29.60 7.99 19.08
N GLU A 4 -29.01 8.09 20.26
CA GLU A 4 -27.65 8.56 20.44
C GLU A 4 -26.74 7.68 19.60
N ARG A 5 -26.14 8.27 18.56
CA ARG A 5 -25.03 7.63 17.86
C ARG A 5 -23.93 7.41 18.89
N PRO A 6 -23.36 6.20 19.01
CA PRO A 6 -22.23 5.98 19.91
C PRO A 6 -21.13 6.95 19.52
N SER A 7 -20.75 7.82 20.45
CA SER A 7 -19.60 8.70 20.33
C SER A 7 -18.40 7.85 19.93
N GLN A 8 -17.82 8.09 18.74
CA GLN A 8 -16.55 7.49 18.36
C GLN A 8 -15.54 7.85 19.45
N GLN A 9 -15.17 6.85 20.25
CA GLN A 9 -14.21 7.02 21.32
C GLN A 9 -12.89 7.47 20.68
N ILE A 10 -12.49 8.71 20.96
CA ILE A 10 -11.26 9.33 20.47
C ILE A 10 -10.10 8.46 20.96
N SER A 11 -9.58 7.61 20.06
CA SER A 11 -8.60 6.56 20.36
C SER A 11 -7.18 7.12 20.31
N ILE A 12 -6.98 8.26 20.99
CA ILE A 12 -5.73 8.98 21.03
C ILE A 12 -5.00 8.64 22.33
N VAL A 13 -3.81 8.05 22.22
CA VAL A 13 -3.01 7.68 23.40
C VAL A 13 -1.63 8.30 23.33
N ARG A 14 -1.18 8.89 24.45
CA ARG A 14 0.17 9.42 24.61
C ARG A 14 1.07 8.37 25.22
N LEU A 15 2.20 8.09 24.57
CA LEU A 15 3.15 7.04 24.96
C LEU A 15 4.57 7.55 24.83
N GLU A 16 5.49 6.96 25.60
CA GLU A 16 6.91 7.26 25.50
C GLU A 16 7.60 6.34 24.48
N VAL A 17 8.47 6.92 23.65
CA VAL A 17 9.29 6.14 22.73
C VAL A 17 10.41 5.44 23.49
N ARG A 18 10.52 4.12 23.27
CA ARG A 18 11.68 3.33 23.64
C ARG A 18 12.37 2.80 22.39
N ARG A 19 13.63 3.17 22.22
CA ARG A 19 14.43 2.76 21.07
C ARG A 19 14.76 1.27 21.14
N SER A 20 14.44 0.53 20.09
CA SER A 20 14.76 -0.91 19.95
C SER A 20 15.84 -1.13 18.88
N ARG A 21 16.84 -1.98 19.19
CA ARG A 21 17.98 -2.30 18.31
C ARG A 21 17.72 -3.44 17.31
N SER A 22 16.46 -3.83 17.07
CA SER A 22 16.14 -4.99 16.21
C SER A 22 16.71 -4.85 14.78
N THR A 23 17.19 -5.99 14.24
CA THR A 23 18.07 -6.11 13.06
C THR A 23 17.40 -6.60 11.76
N SER A 24 16.07 -6.71 11.69
CA SER A 24 15.40 -7.08 10.41
C SER A 24 15.02 -5.86 9.56
N ALA A 25 15.03 -6.01 8.24
CA ALA A 25 15.03 -4.89 7.29
C ALA A 25 13.67 -4.16 7.11
N ASN A 26 12.58 -4.61 7.75
CA ASN A 26 11.24 -3.98 7.64
C ASN A 26 10.74 -3.34 8.95
N VAL A 27 11.61 -3.18 9.96
CA VAL A 27 11.20 -2.75 11.31
C VAL A 27 10.98 -1.22 11.40
N ALA A 28 11.34 -0.45 10.37
CA ALA A 28 11.09 1.00 10.37
C ALA A 28 9.59 1.33 10.30
N GLU A 29 8.81 0.42 9.71
CA GLU A 29 7.36 0.55 9.53
C GLU A 29 6.55 0.00 10.70
N HIS A 30 7.21 -0.58 11.70
CA HIS A 30 6.57 -1.26 12.81
C HIS A 30 6.73 -0.46 14.09
N VAL A 31 5.69 -0.52 14.92
CA VAL A 31 5.74 -0.05 16.30
C VAL A 31 5.28 -1.15 17.23
N GLY A 32 6.16 -1.53 18.16
CA GLY A 32 5.87 -2.51 19.19
C GLY A 32 5.04 -1.88 20.29
N ILE A 33 3.91 -2.49 20.64
CA ILE A 33 3.00 -1.99 21.67
C ILE A 33 2.70 -3.09 22.70
N HIS A 34 2.62 -2.72 23.97
CA HIS A 34 2.32 -3.68 25.02
C HIS A 34 0.96 -4.37 24.76
N PRO A 35 0.85 -5.72 24.79
CA PRO A 35 -0.38 -6.42 24.42
C PRO A 35 -1.63 -6.00 25.20
N ARG A 36 -1.49 -5.69 26.50
CA ARG A 36 -2.60 -5.15 27.31
C ARG A 36 -3.06 -3.77 26.84
N LEU A 37 -2.14 -2.89 26.43
CA LEU A 37 -2.51 -1.58 25.90
C LEU A 37 -3.20 -1.74 24.55
N LEU A 38 -2.63 -2.58 23.67
CA LEU A 38 -3.22 -2.90 22.37
C LEU A 38 -4.70 -3.34 22.50
N ALA A 39 -4.97 -4.29 23.41
CA ALA A 39 -6.33 -4.71 23.72
C ALA A 39 -7.17 -3.59 24.36
N GLY A 40 -6.59 -2.82 25.28
CA GLY A 40 -7.27 -1.73 25.98
C GLY A 40 -7.71 -0.57 25.08
N ILE A 41 -7.00 -0.32 23.98
CA ILE A 41 -7.37 0.69 22.97
C ILE A 41 -8.25 0.12 21.85
N GLY A 42 -8.67 -1.15 21.95
CA GLY A 42 -9.51 -1.81 20.93
C GLY A 42 -8.79 -2.06 19.60
N ALA A 43 -7.45 -2.06 19.60
CA ALA A 43 -6.65 -2.35 18.42
C ALA A 43 -6.24 -3.81 18.38
N GLU A 44 -5.93 -4.29 17.18
CA GLU A 44 -5.44 -5.63 16.91
C GLU A 44 -4.02 -5.60 16.34
N PRO A 45 -3.23 -6.68 16.54
CA PRO A 45 -1.97 -6.84 15.84
C PRO A 45 -2.17 -6.65 14.33
N ARG A 46 -1.14 -6.14 13.64
CA ARG A 46 -1.11 -5.92 12.20
C ARG A 46 -1.96 -4.73 11.70
N GLN A 47 -2.78 -4.09 12.53
CA GLN A 47 -3.43 -2.84 12.14
C GLN A 47 -2.42 -1.72 11.95
N GLN A 48 -2.72 -0.81 11.02
CA GLN A 48 -2.02 0.45 10.90
C GLN A 48 -2.52 1.46 11.95
N VAL A 49 -1.62 2.38 12.33
CA VAL A 49 -1.84 3.48 13.28
C VAL A 49 -1.03 4.69 12.85
N ARG A 50 -1.54 5.90 13.07
CA ARG A 50 -0.76 7.13 12.92
C ARG A 50 0.00 7.40 14.21
N VAL A 51 1.30 7.66 14.10
CA VAL A 51 2.13 8.07 15.24
C VAL A 51 2.64 9.47 14.98
N SER A 52 2.37 10.39 15.91
CA SER A 52 2.64 11.81 15.76
C SER A 52 3.50 12.36 16.90
N ARG A 53 4.43 13.26 16.57
CA ARG A 53 5.23 14.05 17.51
C ARG A 53 5.41 15.45 16.95
N GLU A 54 5.03 16.47 17.72
CA GLU A 54 5.30 17.89 17.38
C GLU A 54 4.92 18.23 15.92
N GLY A 55 3.73 17.79 15.47
CA GLY A 55 3.24 18.02 14.10
C GLY A 55 3.83 17.11 13.02
N THR A 56 4.83 16.27 13.34
CA THR A 56 5.32 15.23 12.42
C THR A 56 4.57 13.93 12.63
N THR A 57 3.93 13.43 11.58
CA THR A 57 3.14 12.19 11.61
C THR A 57 3.70 11.16 10.62
N ALA A 58 3.64 9.88 10.98
CA ALA A 58 3.86 8.77 10.06
C ALA A 58 2.95 7.58 10.40
N LEU A 59 2.67 6.75 9.39
CA LEU A 59 1.87 5.54 9.51
C LEU A 59 2.74 4.35 9.91
N PHE A 60 2.32 3.57 10.89
CA PHE A 60 3.02 2.37 11.36
C PHE A 60 2.08 1.18 11.41
N THR A 61 2.64 -0.02 11.34
CA THR A 61 1.97 -1.27 11.68
C THR A 61 2.19 -1.58 13.16
N LEU A 62 1.10 -1.83 13.89
CA LEU A 62 1.13 -2.31 15.25
C LEU A 62 1.61 -3.76 15.31
N VAL A 63 2.65 -4.02 16.09
CA VAL A 63 3.11 -5.38 16.41
C VAL A 63 3.10 -5.60 17.92
N PRO A 64 2.79 -6.80 18.42
CA PRO A 64 2.89 -7.09 19.85
C PRO A 64 4.34 -6.86 20.32
N GLY A 65 4.52 -5.96 21.28
CA GLY A 65 5.79 -5.75 21.94
C GLY A 65 6.16 -6.94 22.81
N ASN A 66 7.46 -7.11 23.07
CA ASN A 66 7.98 -8.23 23.87
C ASN A 66 7.73 -8.09 25.39
N GLY A 67 6.93 -7.12 25.82
CA GLY A 67 6.61 -6.87 27.24
C GLY A 67 7.77 -6.36 28.10
N ALA A 68 8.96 -6.17 27.55
CA ALA A 68 10.14 -5.71 28.30
C ALA A 68 10.12 -4.19 28.63
N GLY A 69 9.09 -3.47 28.18
CA GLY A 69 8.83 -2.07 28.47
C GLY A 69 7.54 -1.85 29.26
N GLY A 70 7.40 -0.65 29.83
CA GLY A 70 6.16 -0.23 30.49
C GLY A 70 4.97 -0.25 29.52
N ILE A 71 3.76 -0.40 30.07
CA ILE A 71 2.51 -0.42 29.31
C ILE A 71 2.27 0.90 28.56
N ASP A 72 2.89 1.98 29.02
CA ASP A 72 2.89 3.36 28.55
C ASP A 72 4.00 3.67 27.53
N THR A 73 4.68 2.65 27.02
CA THR A 73 5.78 2.81 26.05
C THR A 73 5.47 2.18 24.70
N VAL A 74 6.02 2.78 23.64
CA VAL A 74 6.09 2.18 22.31
C VAL A 74 7.52 1.88 21.92
N GLN A 75 7.72 0.69 21.37
CA GLN A 75 9.01 0.26 20.86
C GLN A 75 9.14 0.65 19.39
N VAL A 76 10.03 1.59 19.12
CA VAL A 76 10.28 2.10 17.77
C VAL A 76 11.75 1.87 17.43
N THR A 77 12.05 1.46 16.21
CA THR A 77 13.44 1.37 15.75
C THR A 77 14.00 2.72 15.36
N ASP A 78 15.31 2.79 15.16
CA ASP A 78 16.00 3.95 14.61
C ASP A 78 15.36 4.44 13.30
N GLY A 79 14.96 3.50 12.45
CA GLY A 79 14.23 3.78 11.22
C GLY A 79 12.92 4.48 11.52
N GLY A 80 12.11 3.90 12.41
CA GLY A 80 10.82 4.48 12.81
C GLY A 80 10.95 5.84 13.50
N CYS A 81 11.91 5.99 14.42
CA CYS A 81 12.25 7.26 15.07
C CYS A 81 12.52 8.37 14.06
N ARG A 82 13.27 8.08 12.98
CA ARG A 82 13.53 9.04 11.89
C ARG A 82 12.27 9.41 11.09
N ARG A 83 11.22 8.57 11.07
CA ARG A 83 9.96 8.89 10.37
C ARG A 83 9.17 9.97 11.09
N ILE A 84 9.24 9.96 12.43
CA ILE A 84 8.48 10.87 13.32
C ILE A 84 9.34 11.91 14.05
N GLY A 85 10.66 11.96 13.77
CA GLY A 85 11.57 12.88 14.45
C GLY A 85 11.62 12.67 15.97
N ALA A 86 11.56 11.41 16.43
CA ALA A 86 11.54 11.08 17.85
C ALA A 86 12.86 10.44 18.32
N GLU A 87 13.11 10.53 19.63
CA GLU A 87 14.20 9.87 20.33
C GLU A 87 13.63 9.13 21.54
N SER A 88 14.45 8.32 22.21
CA SER A 88 13.99 7.63 23.42
C SER A 88 13.62 8.65 24.49
N GLY A 89 12.50 8.45 25.19
CA GLY A 89 12.00 9.42 26.18
C GLY A 89 11.04 10.47 25.60
N HIS A 90 10.96 10.61 24.28
CA HIS A 90 9.98 11.53 23.67
C HIS A 90 8.56 10.96 23.75
N ALA A 91 7.61 11.81 24.10
CA ALA A 91 6.20 11.50 24.00
C ALA A 91 5.73 11.52 22.53
N VAL A 92 4.90 10.55 22.18
CA VAL A 92 4.23 10.44 20.89
C VAL A 92 2.74 10.23 21.10
N VAL A 93 1.95 10.57 20.09
CA VAL A 93 0.51 10.36 20.04
C VAL A 93 0.21 9.25 19.06
N LEU A 94 -0.57 8.24 19.47
CA LEU A 94 -1.12 7.22 18.59
C LEU A 94 -2.57 7.58 18.23
N ASP A 95 -2.92 7.59 16.95
CA ASP A 95 -4.30 7.70 16.45
C ASP A 95 -4.63 6.50 15.56
N LEU A 96 -5.64 5.71 15.96
CA LEU A 96 -6.08 4.53 15.22
C LEU A 96 -6.79 4.87 13.90
N ARG A 97 -7.18 6.12 13.67
CA ARG A 97 -7.76 6.56 12.40
C ARG A 97 -6.65 6.78 11.39
N CYS A 98 -6.47 5.81 10.49
CA CYS A 98 -5.44 5.87 9.45
C CYS A 98 -5.81 6.84 8.32
N ILE A 99 -7.10 6.96 8.02
CA ILE A 99 -7.64 7.68 6.86
C ILE A 99 -8.74 8.64 7.33
N ASP A 100 -8.74 9.85 6.80
CA ASP A 100 -9.92 10.71 6.78
C ASP A 100 -10.72 10.42 5.49
N PRO A 101 -11.93 9.82 5.58
CA PRO A 101 -12.69 9.47 4.39
C PRO A 101 -13.33 10.69 3.69
N THR A 102 -13.34 11.86 4.34
CA THR A 102 -13.96 13.08 3.81
C THR A 102 -12.98 14.03 3.15
N MET A 103 -11.69 13.88 3.46
CA MET A 103 -10.62 14.70 2.91
C MET A 103 -10.47 14.48 1.41
N SER A 104 -10.46 15.56 0.63
CA SER A 104 -10.18 15.53 -0.81
C SER A 104 -8.69 15.30 -1.10
N GLU A 105 -8.35 14.97 -2.34
CA GLU A 105 -6.96 14.81 -2.76
C GLU A 105 -6.17 16.13 -2.69
N ALA A 106 -6.79 17.24 -3.13
CA ALA A 106 -6.15 18.55 -3.10
C ALA A 106 -5.86 19.02 -1.66
N GLU A 107 -6.80 18.80 -0.73
CA GLU A 107 -6.57 19.04 0.70
C GLU A 107 -5.45 18.15 1.22
N ALA A 108 -5.48 16.85 0.89
CA ALA A 108 -4.47 15.93 1.37
C ALA A 108 -3.06 16.28 0.88
N GLU A 109 -2.93 16.77 -0.36
CA GLU A 109 -1.67 17.23 -0.91
C GLU A 109 -1.12 18.45 -0.17
N VAL A 110 -1.98 19.45 0.11
CA VAL A 110 -1.60 20.68 0.81
C VAL A 110 -1.28 20.42 2.28
N GLU A 111 -2.07 19.59 2.96
CA GLU A 111 -1.91 19.30 4.39
C GLU A 111 -0.86 18.23 4.67
N GLY A 112 -0.42 17.50 3.64
CA GLY A 112 0.55 16.42 3.78
C GLY A 112 -0.05 15.21 4.45
N GLU A 113 -1.17 14.76 3.93
CA GLU A 113 -2.02 13.74 4.51
C GLU A 113 -2.06 12.46 3.65
N PHE A 114 -2.74 11.45 4.18
CA PHE A 114 -2.84 10.12 3.58
C PHE A 114 -4.30 9.69 3.45
N ILE A 115 -4.67 9.33 2.22
CA ILE A 115 -6.05 9.02 1.83
C ILE A 115 -6.15 7.66 1.14
N GLU A 116 -7.36 7.11 1.18
CA GLU A 116 -7.76 5.89 0.48
C GLU A 116 -8.85 6.25 -0.54
N ARG A 117 -8.78 5.64 -1.73
CA ARG A 117 -9.77 5.81 -2.81
C ARG A 117 -10.15 4.47 -3.41
N LEU A 118 -11.40 4.42 -3.87
CA LEU A 118 -12.00 3.29 -4.55
C LEU A 118 -12.89 3.83 -5.67
N GLU A 119 -12.69 3.32 -6.88
CA GLU A 119 -13.60 3.52 -8.01
C GLU A 119 -13.99 2.15 -8.58
N ASP A 120 -15.29 1.84 -8.56
CA ASP A 120 -15.83 0.59 -9.08
C ASP A 120 -17.35 0.68 -9.34
N ASP A 121 -17.93 -0.44 -9.79
CA ASP A 121 -19.37 -0.64 -9.89
C ASP A 121 -19.99 -1.34 -8.64
N GLY A 122 -19.16 -1.60 -7.63
CA GLY A 122 -19.48 -2.34 -6.41
C GLY A 122 -19.80 -3.83 -6.56
N ARG A 123 -19.68 -4.43 -7.75
CA ARG A 123 -20.23 -5.77 -8.05
C ARG A 123 -19.24 -6.74 -8.67
N HIS A 124 -18.46 -6.32 -9.67
CA HIS A 124 -17.62 -7.29 -10.38
C HIS A 124 -16.39 -7.68 -9.55
N HIS A 125 -15.80 -8.80 -9.95
CA HIS A 125 -14.63 -9.40 -9.32
C HIS A 125 -13.64 -9.90 -10.39
N ARG A 126 -13.59 -9.23 -11.55
CA ARG A 126 -12.73 -9.63 -12.68
C ARG A 126 -11.29 -9.17 -12.43
N LEU A 127 -11.08 -7.85 -12.45
CA LEU A 127 -9.76 -7.25 -12.24
C LEU A 127 -9.79 -6.20 -11.12
N ALA A 128 -8.82 -6.29 -10.21
CA ALA A 128 -8.45 -5.20 -9.32
C ALA A 128 -7.17 -4.51 -9.82
N VAL A 129 -7.20 -3.19 -9.98
CA VAL A 129 -6.06 -2.35 -10.35
C VAL A 129 -5.67 -1.55 -9.11
N LEU A 130 -4.41 -1.67 -8.69
CA LEU A 130 -3.97 -1.23 -7.38
C LEU A 130 -2.80 -0.25 -7.47
N ALA A 131 -2.82 0.77 -6.62
CA ALA A 131 -1.65 1.57 -6.28
C ALA A 131 -1.63 1.85 -4.77
N PRO A 132 -1.11 0.92 -3.94
CA PRO A 132 -1.04 1.09 -2.48
C PRO A 132 -0.12 2.24 -2.04
N HIS A 133 0.71 2.77 -2.95
CA HIS A 133 1.76 3.73 -2.66
C HIS A 133 1.70 4.95 -3.62
N GLY A 134 0.50 5.42 -3.93
CA GLY A 134 0.24 6.58 -4.79
C GLY A 134 0.58 7.94 -4.16
N GLY A 135 0.24 9.02 -4.88
CA GLY A 135 0.61 10.38 -4.51
C GLY A 135 2.12 10.60 -4.54
N ALA A 136 2.70 11.12 -3.47
CA ALA A 136 4.14 11.36 -3.36
C ALA A 136 4.92 10.21 -2.70
N ILE A 137 4.26 9.11 -2.30
CA ILE A 137 4.92 7.94 -1.69
C ILE A 137 5.83 7.27 -2.71
N GLU A 138 5.23 6.80 -3.81
CA GLU A 138 5.89 6.29 -5.00
C GLU A 138 5.28 6.99 -6.21
N SER A 139 5.72 8.21 -6.50
CA SER A 139 5.14 9.07 -7.53
C SER A 139 4.76 8.39 -8.86
N HIS A 140 3.59 8.75 -9.37
CA HIS A 140 2.97 8.31 -10.63
C HIS A 140 2.36 6.90 -10.64
N THR A 141 2.54 6.07 -9.61
CA THR A 141 1.96 4.70 -9.59
C THR A 141 0.43 4.71 -9.57
N ASP A 142 -0.16 5.66 -8.85
CA ASP A 142 -1.60 5.92 -8.84
C ASP A 142 -2.12 6.32 -10.21
N ARG A 143 -1.44 7.25 -10.90
CA ARG A 143 -1.84 7.68 -12.25
C ARG A 143 -1.79 6.54 -13.26
N GLN A 144 -0.84 5.61 -13.12
CA GLN A 144 -0.77 4.41 -13.95
C GLN A 144 -1.98 3.49 -13.68
N ALA A 145 -2.32 3.27 -12.42
CA ALA A 145 -3.49 2.49 -12.04
C ALA A 145 -4.81 3.14 -12.53
N GLU A 146 -4.94 4.45 -12.37
CA GLU A 146 -6.08 5.25 -12.86
C GLU A 146 -6.22 5.14 -14.37
N GLN A 147 -5.12 5.19 -15.13
CA GLN A 147 -5.15 5.04 -16.58
C GLN A 147 -5.63 3.64 -17.01
N VAL A 148 -5.13 2.58 -16.38
CA VAL A 148 -5.61 1.21 -16.66
C VAL A 148 -7.10 1.11 -16.38
N TYR A 149 -7.56 1.60 -15.22
CA TYR A 149 -8.97 1.62 -14.88
C TYR A 149 -9.82 2.42 -15.87
N ALA A 150 -9.36 3.61 -16.28
CA ALA A 150 -10.06 4.45 -17.24
C ALA A 150 -10.20 3.78 -18.62
N SER A 151 -9.20 2.99 -19.03
CA SER A 151 -9.23 2.26 -20.31
C SER A 151 -10.23 1.09 -20.30
N LEU A 152 -10.30 0.35 -19.20
CA LEU A 152 -11.16 -0.84 -19.07
C LEU A 152 -12.59 -0.51 -18.60
N GLY A 153 -12.73 0.61 -17.88
CA GLY A 153 -13.98 1.04 -17.27
C GLY A 153 -14.39 0.22 -16.05
N SER A 154 -15.42 0.71 -15.36
CA SER A 154 -15.92 0.16 -14.10
C SER A 154 -16.62 -1.20 -14.22
N ARG A 155 -16.96 -1.64 -15.44
CA ARG A 155 -17.60 -2.94 -15.69
C ARG A 155 -16.62 -4.12 -15.62
N ASP A 156 -15.35 -3.85 -15.92
CA ASP A 156 -14.32 -4.87 -16.06
C ASP A 156 -13.19 -4.71 -15.05
N SER A 157 -13.05 -3.52 -14.46
CA SER A 157 -11.99 -3.21 -13.51
C SER A 157 -12.47 -2.44 -12.28
N THR A 158 -11.80 -2.66 -11.15
CA THR A 158 -11.98 -1.93 -9.89
C THR A 158 -10.65 -1.26 -9.58
N LEU A 159 -10.64 0.04 -9.33
CA LEU A 159 -9.46 0.79 -8.93
C LEU A 159 -9.43 0.96 -7.42
N TRP A 160 -8.30 0.63 -6.80
CA TRP A 160 -8.05 0.99 -5.41
C TRP A 160 -6.69 1.63 -5.25
N THR A 161 -6.65 2.79 -4.61
CA THR A 161 -5.42 3.52 -4.38
C THR A 161 -5.32 4.02 -2.95
N CYS A 162 -4.11 4.02 -2.43
CA CYS A 162 -3.74 4.83 -1.29
C CYS A 162 -2.79 5.91 -1.79
N LYS A 163 -3.01 7.16 -1.37
CA LYS A 163 -2.18 8.29 -1.79
C LYS A 163 -1.72 9.06 -0.57
N GLY A 164 -0.44 9.42 -0.53
CA GLY A 164 0.13 10.15 0.59
C GLY A 164 1.04 11.27 0.14
N TRP A 165 0.94 12.42 0.81
CA TRP A 165 1.78 13.59 0.55
C TRP A 165 2.49 14.05 1.80
N ARG A 166 3.57 14.79 1.60
CA ARG A 166 4.29 15.42 2.71
C ARG A 166 5.00 16.66 2.17
N PRO A 167 4.37 17.85 2.23
CA PRO A 167 4.93 19.09 1.68
C PRO A 167 6.36 19.36 2.16
N VAL A 168 6.63 19.04 3.44
CA VAL A 168 7.96 19.13 4.02
C VAL A 168 8.48 17.75 4.41
N GLY A 169 9.48 17.27 3.69
CA GLY A 169 10.18 16.02 3.99
C GLY A 169 9.95 14.97 2.91
N ASN A 170 9.69 13.73 3.33
CA ASN A 170 9.63 12.58 2.43
C ASN A 170 8.36 11.76 2.71
N ALA A 171 7.45 11.72 1.74
CA ALA A 171 6.16 11.05 1.84
C ALA A 171 6.31 9.53 1.95
N TYR A 172 7.27 8.92 1.24
CA TYR A 172 7.61 7.50 1.42
C TYR A 172 7.92 7.19 2.90
N ARG A 173 8.77 7.99 3.53
CA ARG A 173 9.08 7.82 4.97
C ARG A 173 7.87 8.06 5.86
N ALA A 174 6.91 8.90 5.49
CA ALA A 174 5.74 9.14 6.33
C ALA A 174 4.70 8.04 6.18
N TRP A 175 4.41 7.59 4.97
CA TRP A 175 3.17 6.86 4.68
C TRP A 175 3.38 5.45 4.13
N HIS A 176 4.57 5.11 3.63
CA HIS A 176 4.80 3.77 3.08
C HIS A 176 4.62 2.70 4.16
N ILE A 177 3.82 1.69 3.83
CA ILE A 177 3.67 0.42 4.55
C ILE A 177 3.78 -0.67 3.51
N SER A 178 4.66 -1.65 3.76
CA SER A 178 4.88 -2.79 2.88
C SER A 178 3.57 -3.48 2.48
N SER A 179 3.44 -3.92 1.22
CA SER A 179 2.17 -4.46 0.69
C SER A 179 1.64 -5.67 1.47
N GLY A 180 2.54 -6.50 2.02
CA GLY A 180 2.15 -7.64 2.85
C GLY A 180 1.57 -7.25 4.22
N ASP A 181 1.78 -6.00 4.61
CA ASP A 181 1.45 -5.48 5.93
C ASP A 181 0.16 -4.69 5.99
N LEU A 182 -0.32 -4.18 4.84
CA LEU A 182 -1.58 -3.45 4.71
C LEU A 182 -2.76 -4.28 5.19
N SER A 183 -3.48 -3.77 6.19
CA SER A 183 -4.55 -4.49 6.86
C SER A 183 -5.93 -3.99 6.44
N VAL A 184 -6.81 -4.91 6.04
CA VAL A 184 -8.24 -4.63 5.80
C VAL A 184 -8.93 -4.00 7.02
N ARG A 185 -8.34 -4.09 8.22
CA ARG A 185 -8.90 -3.49 9.44
C ARG A 185 -8.61 -2.00 9.59
N SER A 186 -7.64 -1.48 8.84
CA SER A 186 -7.22 -0.07 8.89
C SER A 186 -7.69 0.74 7.68
N PHE A 187 -8.13 0.03 6.64
CA PHE A 187 -8.46 0.57 5.33
C PHE A 187 -9.88 0.12 4.95
N PRO A 188 -10.91 0.94 5.25
CA PRO A 188 -12.30 0.55 5.05
C PRO A 188 -12.66 0.20 3.60
N LEU A 189 -12.05 0.86 2.61
CA LEU A 189 -12.33 0.55 1.20
C LEU A 189 -11.63 -0.76 0.79
N LEU A 190 -10.39 -0.99 1.23
CA LEU A 190 -9.69 -2.26 1.04
C LEU A 190 -10.47 -3.44 1.66
N ARG A 191 -11.10 -3.22 2.80
CA ARG A 191 -11.97 -4.22 3.44
C ARG A 191 -13.14 -4.62 2.53
N SER A 192 -13.73 -3.67 1.81
CA SER A 192 -14.83 -3.96 0.88
C SER A 192 -14.35 -4.76 -0.34
N LEU A 193 -13.10 -4.58 -0.77
CA LEU A 193 -12.49 -5.35 -1.85
C LEU A 193 -12.18 -6.79 -1.45
N ALA A 194 -11.62 -6.98 -0.25
CA ALA A 194 -11.06 -8.26 0.16
C ALA A 194 -12.08 -9.41 0.16
N ALA A 195 -13.37 -9.09 0.34
CA ALA A 195 -14.46 -10.07 0.28
C ALA A 195 -14.77 -10.57 -1.14
N ARG A 196 -14.43 -9.80 -2.19
CA ARG A 196 -14.83 -10.09 -3.58
C ARG A 196 -14.01 -11.19 -4.25
N ARG A 197 -12.76 -11.38 -3.84
CA ARG A 197 -11.83 -12.37 -4.40
C ARG A 197 -11.72 -12.27 -5.92
N PHE A 198 -10.96 -11.30 -6.39
CA PHE A 198 -10.82 -11.02 -7.81
C PHE A 198 -10.18 -12.18 -8.57
N ARG A 199 -10.51 -12.34 -9.85
CA ARG A 199 -9.83 -13.31 -10.71
C ARG A 199 -8.37 -12.89 -10.92
N TRP A 200 -8.17 -11.63 -11.26
CA TRP A 200 -6.87 -11.03 -11.53
C TRP A 200 -6.67 -9.77 -10.68
N ALA A 201 -5.42 -9.43 -10.40
CA ALA A 201 -5.08 -8.12 -9.86
C ALA A 201 -3.74 -7.64 -10.43
N VAL A 202 -3.61 -6.34 -10.63
CA VAL A 202 -2.35 -5.69 -11.01
C VAL A 202 -2.05 -4.56 -10.04
N SER A 203 -0.79 -4.45 -9.61
CA SER A 203 -0.36 -3.41 -8.67
C SER A 203 0.88 -2.69 -9.18
N PHE A 204 0.82 -1.36 -9.25
CA PHE A 204 1.94 -0.50 -9.65
C PHE A 204 2.72 -0.02 -8.43
N HIS A 205 4.04 -0.16 -8.51
CA HIS A 205 4.98 0.17 -7.45
C HIS A 205 6.23 0.87 -8.00
N GLY A 206 6.93 1.52 -7.08
CA GLY A 206 8.16 2.23 -7.29
C GLY A 206 9.26 1.77 -6.36
N TYR A 207 10.44 1.48 -6.92
CA TYR A 207 11.59 1.06 -6.12
C TYR A 207 12.88 1.74 -6.59
N ARG A 208 13.98 1.45 -5.87
CA ARG A 208 15.33 1.97 -6.14
C ARG A 208 16.18 0.92 -6.86
N GLY A 209 15.76 0.53 -8.05
CA GLY A 209 16.59 -0.24 -8.99
C GLY A 209 16.64 0.44 -10.35
N ASP A 210 17.01 -0.34 -11.37
CA ASP A 210 17.23 0.15 -12.74
C ASP A 210 16.30 -0.53 -13.77
N ASP A 211 15.75 -1.69 -13.44
CA ASP A 211 14.88 -2.47 -14.34
C ASP A 211 13.40 -2.33 -13.94
N VAL A 212 12.47 -2.45 -14.88
CA VAL A 212 11.07 -2.75 -14.55
C VAL A 212 10.95 -4.24 -14.24
N LEU A 213 10.47 -4.58 -13.04
CA LEU A 213 10.28 -5.96 -12.60
C LEU A 213 8.82 -6.36 -12.67
N ILE A 214 8.57 -7.51 -13.30
CA ILE A 214 7.27 -8.16 -13.36
C ILE A 214 7.26 -9.30 -12.35
N GLY A 215 6.43 -9.15 -11.33
CA GLY A 215 6.32 -10.07 -10.20
C GLY A 215 4.90 -10.60 -10.00
N GLY A 216 4.65 -11.13 -8.80
CA GLY A 216 3.37 -11.68 -8.39
C GLY A 216 3.20 -13.17 -8.72
N ARG A 217 2.04 -13.69 -8.32
CA ARG A 217 1.71 -15.13 -8.39
C ARG A 217 0.88 -15.54 -9.60
N ALA A 218 0.56 -14.59 -10.48
CA ALA A 218 -0.08 -14.88 -11.76
C ALA A 218 0.66 -15.97 -12.56
N PRO A 219 -0.04 -16.71 -13.43
CA PRO A 219 0.57 -17.71 -14.31
C PRO A 219 1.76 -17.15 -15.08
N ALA A 220 2.78 -17.98 -15.31
CA ALA A 220 3.99 -17.59 -16.02
C ALA A 220 3.69 -16.95 -17.39
N ARG A 221 2.69 -17.49 -18.11
CA ARG A 221 2.22 -16.94 -19.38
C ARG A 221 1.77 -15.49 -19.27
N LEU A 222 0.94 -15.16 -18.27
CA LEU A 222 0.49 -13.78 -18.06
C LEU A 222 1.66 -12.85 -17.74
N LYS A 223 2.60 -13.30 -16.89
CA LYS A 223 3.82 -12.52 -16.58
C LYS A 223 4.68 -12.27 -17.82
N SER A 224 4.82 -13.26 -18.70
CA SER A 224 5.55 -13.10 -19.97
C SER A 224 4.85 -12.13 -20.91
N GLU A 225 3.53 -12.22 -21.08
CA GLU A 225 2.78 -11.29 -21.95
C GLU A 225 2.85 -9.84 -21.44
N VAL A 226 2.77 -9.63 -20.11
CA VAL A 226 3.00 -8.31 -19.50
C VAL A 226 4.44 -7.84 -19.73
N LEU A 227 5.44 -8.71 -19.55
CA LEU A 227 6.83 -8.38 -19.83
C LEU A 227 7.00 -7.92 -21.28
N ASP A 228 6.51 -8.69 -22.25
CA ASP A 228 6.69 -8.42 -23.67
C ASP A 228 6.02 -7.10 -24.08
N ALA A 229 4.81 -6.85 -23.58
CA ALA A 229 4.08 -5.61 -23.83
C ALA A 229 4.81 -4.39 -23.24
N VAL A 230 5.27 -4.48 -22.00
CA VAL A 230 6.01 -3.38 -21.34
C VAL A 230 7.39 -3.18 -21.96
N ALA A 231 8.08 -4.26 -22.35
CA ALA A 231 9.37 -4.19 -23.05
C ALA A 231 9.22 -3.48 -24.39
N THR A 232 8.15 -3.78 -25.14
CA THR A 232 7.82 -3.10 -26.40
C THR A 232 7.54 -1.61 -26.16
N ALA A 233 6.78 -1.28 -25.12
CA ALA A 233 6.51 0.11 -24.75
C ALA A 233 7.76 0.91 -24.31
N LEU A 234 8.83 0.20 -23.95
CA LEU A 234 10.10 0.78 -23.51
C LEU A 234 11.25 0.57 -24.52
N ASP A 235 10.95 0.13 -25.74
CA ASP A 235 11.97 -0.09 -26.76
C ASP A 235 12.74 1.21 -27.06
N GLY A 236 14.06 1.09 -27.23
CA GLY A 236 14.96 2.23 -27.44
C GLY A 236 15.21 3.13 -26.22
N THR A 237 14.56 2.91 -25.07
CA THR A 237 14.74 3.76 -23.88
C THR A 237 15.96 3.38 -23.03
N GLY A 238 16.48 2.16 -23.22
CA GLY A 238 17.56 1.59 -22.40
C GLY A 238 17.11 1.03 -21.04
N ILE A 239 15.82 1.16 -20.68
CA ILE A 239 15.26 0.55 -19.48
C ILE A 239 14.92 -0.91 -19.77
N ARG A 240 15.51 -1.83 -19.01
CA ARG A 240 15.22 -3.27 -19.17
C ARG A 240 13.95 -3.65 -18.43
N VAL A 241 13.24 -4.63 -18.98
CA VAL A 241 12.07 -5.27 -18.35
C VAL A 241 12.39 -6.74 -18.15
N ARG A 242 12.09 -7.26 -16.96
CA ARG A 242 12.29 -8.70 -16.68
C ARG A 242 11.28 -9.22 -15.67
N VAL A 243 11.08 -10.53 -15.68
CA VAL A 243 10.38 -11.21 -14.59
C VAL A 243 11.33 -11.27 -13.39
N ALA A 244 10.81 -10.98 -12.20
CA ALA A 244 11.58 -11.10 -10.97
C ALA A 244 11.96 -12.57 -10.70
N ASP A 245 13.16 -12.79 -10.20
CA ASP A 245 13.60 -14.14 -9.83
C ASP A 245 12.85 -14.64 -8.57
N PRO A 246 12.67 -15.96 -8.41
CA PRO A 246 12.10 -16.52 -7.18
C PRO A 246 12.90 -16.08 -5.94
N GLY A 247 12.22 -15.63 -4.89
CA GLY A 247 12.85 -15.11 -3.68
C GLY A 247 13.50 -13.73 -3.83
N GLU A 248 13.50 -13.13 -5.02
CA GLU A 248 14.07 -11.79 -5.22
C GLU A 248 13.31 -10.75 -4.38
N ARG A 249 14.06 -9.79 -3.83
CA ARG A 249 13.45 -8.63 -3.20
C ARG A 249 12.57 -7.92 -4.24
N TYR A 250 11.32 -7.62 -3.85
CA TYR A 250 10.31 -7.01 -4.73
C TYR A 250 9.68 -7.95 -5.79
N SER A 251 9.90 -9.27 -5.70
CA SER A 251 9.23 -10.25 -6.58
C SER A 251 7.71 -10.28 -6.43
N GLY A 252 7.18 -9.77 -5.31
CA GLY A 252 5.75 -9.76 -5.03
C GLY A 252 5.13 -11.16 -4.87
N GLU A 253 5.91 -12.22 -4.70
CA GLU A 253 5.40 -13.62 -4.74
C GLU A 253 4.73 -14.10 -3.44
N SER A 254 4.85 -13.36 -2.35
CA SER A 254 4.23 -13.76 -1.08
C SER A 254 2.70 -13.83 -1.21
N ALA A 255 2.07 -14.87 -0.64
CA ALA A 255 0.62 -14.96 -0.54
C ALA A 255 0.01 -13.79 0.27
N SER A 256 0.78 -13.23 1.21
CA SER A 256 0.35 -12.08 2.01
C SER A 256 0.43 -10.76 1.24
N ASN A 257 1.19 -10.69 0.14
CA ASN A 257 1.27 -9.49 -0.68
C ASN A 257 -0.14 -9.13 -1.18
N LEU A 258 -0.53 -7.87 -0.98
CA LEU A 258 -1.85 -7.35 -1.29
C LEU A 258 -2.35 -7.77 -2.68
N VAL A 259 -1.51 -7.63 -3.72
CA VAL A 259 -1.91 -7.94 -5.10
C VAL A 259 -2.29 -9.41 -5.29
N ASN A 260 -1.65 -10.32 -4.56
CA ASN A 260 -2.04 -11.73 -4.58
C ASN A 260 -3.22 -11.98 -3.67
N ARG A 261 -3.20 -11.48 -2.44
CA ARG A 261 -4.21 -11.74 -1.40
C ARG A 261 -5.62 -11.38 -1.85
N LEU A 262 -5.78 -10.37 -2.70
CA LEU A 262 -7.10 -9.98 -3.24
C LEU A 262 -7.64 -10.95 -4.30
N THR A 263 -6.83 -11.89 -4.79
CA THR A 263 -7.22 -12.80 -5.86
C THR A 263 -7.67 -14.17 -5.37
N VAL A 264 -8.48 -14.87 -6.17
CA VAL A 264 -8.90 -16.25 -5.90
C VAL A 264 -7.66 -17.14 -5.73
N GLY A 265 -7.52 -17.77 -4.56
CA GLY A 265 -6.41 -18.68 -4.27
C GLY A 265 -5.05 -17.99 -4.16
N ALA A 266 -5.03 -16.66 -4.08
CA ALA A 266 -3.82 -15.85 -4.08
C ALA A 266 -2.89 -16.11 -5.28
N ALA A 267 -3.46 -16.38 -6.46
CA ALA A 267 -2.72 -16.84 -7.63
C ALA A 267 -2.86 -15.96 -8.88
N GLY A 268 -3.58 -14.83 -8.80
CA GLY A 268 -3.87 -13.97 -9.94
C GLY A 268 -3.16 -12.62 -9.96
N GLY A 269 -2.25 -12.38 -9.01
CA GLY A 269 -1.61 -11.07 -8.85
C GLY A 269 -0.41 -10.86 -9.77
N ILE A 270 -0.35 -9.69 -10.41
CA ILE A 270 0.81 -9.15 -11.15
C ILE A 270 1.34 -7.92 -10.41
N GLN A 271 2.60 -7.95 -10.01
CA GLN A 271 3.26 -6.78 -9.41
C GLN A 271 4.18 -6.11 -10.44
N ILE A 272 4.09 -4.79 -10.59
CA ILE A 272 4.94 -4.00 -11.49
C ILE A 272 5.80 -3.07 -10.64
N GLU A 273 7.08 -3.39 -10.46
CA GLU A 273 8.04 -2.57 -9.72
C GLU A 273 8.89 -1.77 -10.71
N GLN A 274 8.97 -0.46 -10.53
CA GLN A 274 9.56 0.40 -11.54
C GLN A 274 10.57 1.41 -10.95
N PRO A 275 11.69 1.68 -11.64
CA PRO A 275 12.56 2.78 -11.29
C PRO A 275 11.85 4.11 -11.48
N ARG A 276 12.38 5.18 -10.87
CA ARG A 276 11.80 6.52 -11.00
C ARG A 276 11.77 6.99 -12.46
N SER A 277 12.82 6.71 -13.24
CA SER A 277 12.90 7.07 -14.66
C SER A 277 11.75 6.46 -15.47
N ALA A 278 11.49 5.17 -15.30
CA ALA A 278 10.39 4.47 -15.98
C ALA A 278 9.03 5.12 -15.70
N ARG A 279 8.71 5.36 -14.42
CA ARG A 279 7.40 5.90 -14.03
C ARG A 279 7.19 7.35 -14.40
N THR A 280 8.23 8.17 -14.34
CA THR A 280 8.12 9.59 -14.66
C THR A 280 8.11 9.84 -16.16
N LEU A 281 8.94 9.13 -16.94
CA LEU A 281 9.10 9.40 -18.38
C LEU A 281 8.18 8.55 -19.26
N TYR A 282 7.90 7.32 -18.83
CA TYR A 282 7.20 6.32 -19.64
C TYR A 282 5.98 5.71 -18.94
N GLY A 283 5.58 6.26 -17.79
CA GLY A 283 4.52 5.69 -16.95
C GLY A 283 3.21 5.46 -17.71
N GLN A 284 2.83 6.39 -18.59
CA GLN A 284 1.64 6.26 -19.43
C GLN A 284 1.73 5.12 -20.45
N ALA A 285 2.88 4.95 -21.09
CA ALA A 285 3.10 3.88 -22.07
C ALA A 285 3.10 2.51 -21.37
N ILE A 286 3.74 2.41 -20.20
CA ILE A 286 3.72 1.20 -19.37
C ILE A 286 2.27 0.86 -18.95
N ALA A 287 1.50 1.85 -18.48
CA ALA A 287 0.12 1.64 -18.06
C ALA A 287 -0.78 1.19 -19.23
N ALA A 288 -0.63 1.80 -20.42
CA ALA A 288 -1.36 1.39 -21.61
C ALA A 288 -1.06 -0.07 -21.99
N ALA A 289 0.22 -0.44 -22.05
CA ALA A 289 0.64 -1.81 -22.36
C ALA A 289 0.10 -2.85 -21.36
N VAL A 290 0.14 -2.53 -20.06
CA VAL A 290 -0.45 -3.40 -19.02
C VAL A 290 -1.98 -3.50 -19.20
N GLY A 291 -2.65 -2.38 -19.52
CA GLY A 291 -4.09 -2.33 -19.76
C GLY A 291 -4.53 -3.25 -20.91
N GLU A 292 -3.83 -3.21 -22.04
CA GLU A 292 -4.11 -4.06 -23.21
C GLU A 292 -3.99 -5.56 -22.87
N VAL A 293 -2.95 -5.95 -22.11
CA VAL A 293 -2.80 -7.35 -21.68
C VAL A 293 -3.95 -7.74 -20.74
N CYS A 294 -4.30 -6.88 -19.78
CA CYS A 294 -5.43 -7.12 -18.88
C CYS A 294 -6.75 -7.27 -19.65
N GLU A 295 -7.03 -6.41 -20.62
CA GLU A 295 -8.23 -6.48 -21.47
C GLU A 295 -8.32 -7.84 -22.19
N SER A 296 -7.23 -8.27 -22.81
CA SER A 296 -7.20 -9.54 -23.55
C SER A 296 -7.49 -10.75 -22.65
N TRP A 297 -7.00 -10.73 -21.40
CA TRP A 297 -7.27 -11.79 -20.42
C TRP A 297 -8.68 -11.78 -19.88
N ILE A 298 -9.27 -10.59 -19.69
CA ILE A 298 -10.68 -10.45 -19.29
C ILE A 298 -11.61 -10.98 -20.39
N ALA A 299 -11.32 -10.64 -21.65
CA ALA A 299 -12.09 -11.12 -22.80
C ALA A 299 -12.01 -12.64 -22.96
N ALA A 300 -10.81 -13.22 -22.80
CA ALA A 300 -10.60 -14.67 -22.90
C ALA A 300 -11.28 -15.48 -21.77
N ASP A 301 -11.43 -14.90 -20.58
CA ASP A 301 -12.12 -15.53 -19.43
C ASP A 301 -13.65 -15.40 -19.57
N SER A 302 -14.15 -14.31 -20.18
CA SER A 302 -15.59 -14.09 -20.42
C SER A 302 -16.19 -14.98 -21.52
N GLY A 303 -15.35 -15.59 -22.35
CA GLY A 303 -15.76 -16.54 -23.39
C GLY A 303 -15.82 -18.01 -22.94
N ARG A 304 -15.65 -18.28 -21.64
CA ARG A 304 -15.77 -19.60 -21.01
C ARG A 304 -16.98 -19.65 -20.08
#